data_AF-A0A4P6ZKM7-F1
#
_entry.id   AF-A0A4P6ZKM7-F1
#
_cell.length_a   1.000
_cell.length_b   1.000
_cell.length_c   1.000
_cell.angle_alpha   90.00
_cell.angle_beta   90.00
_cell.angle_gamma   90.00
#
_symmetry.space_group_name_H-M   'P 1'
#
loop_
_entity.id
_entity.type
_entity.pdbx_description
1 polymer ?
#
loop_
_entity_poly.entity_id
_entity_poly.type
_entity_poly.pdbx_seq_one_letter_code
_entity_poly.pdbx_strand_id
1 'polypeptide(L)'
;MKIISDRKHLAHLIKMNIRWYDRQAKQRDQGTLSKTWVKYVAKLNLKQWTALQHGSDALSLSTYQHTLRLLTDMEESVLGTAYQSCRQQGSKPKLNSMATAKQNMQKVLAGIKQQQKSRPNPKAKSNSAMNKAKQNLLKVLGPVEQTPSRSKRVITLIKAQRRKNRFNVYVNGRYAFPAGINELTKYHLRIGMSISRSLEKKISESSDVSKMFTRASARIVHHLRTEHEIQKWLHQKYDASPTDADKVIKMLKNYHLIDDSQYSKEYIREEIISGSKGPLAISRFLRSKGVSDLTIQDVMAKVYPVDKQLSVAKHMAKDKFKMQTHTPFAKRLRKIKTALVRKGFNFEIASQAVNECHFQPDHSMQKLLLNKYTRQAFRRYGRKLTPNNRYQINMKIKRFLYRKGFDFDTIDQAMEEYQQNK
;
A
#
# COMPACT_ATOMS: atom_id res chain seq x y z
N MET A 1 15.49 -16.95 -49.50
CA MET A 1 14.49 -16.02 -50.08
C MET A 1 13.08 -16.09 -49.44
N LYS A 2 12.59 -17.25 -48.93
CA LYS A 2 11.25 -17.35 -48.27
C LYS A 2 11.04 -16.42 -47.05
N ILE A 3 12.06 -16.23 -46.20
CA ILE A 3 11.96 -15.42 -44.97
C ILE A 3 11.73 -13.92 -45.23
N ILE A 4 12.21 -13.41 -46.38
CA ILE A 4 12.07 -11.99 -46.76
C ILE A 4 10.66 -11.71 -47.30
N SER A 5 10.03 -12.71 -47.94
CA SER A 5 8.62 -12.64 -48.40
C SER A 5 7.64 -12.54 -47.22
N ASP A 6 7.81 -13.40 -46.21
CA ASP A 6 6.93 -13.44 -45.03
C ASP A 6 7.01 -12.16 -44.19
N ARG A 7 8.20 -11.55 -44.08
CA ARG A 7 8.38 -10.27 -43.35
C ARG A 7 7.68 -9.10 -44.03
N LYS A 8 7.64 -9.06 -45.37
CA LYS A 8 6.92 -8.01 -46.12
C LYS A 8 5.39 -8.18 -45.99
N HIS A 9 4.90 -9.42 -46.02
CA HIS A 9 3.48 -9.72 -45.84
C HIS A 9 3.00 -9.37 -44.42
N LEU A 10 3.78 -9.71 -43.39
CA LEU A 10 3.47 -9.35 -42.00
C LEU A 10 3.50 -7.83 -41.77
N ALA A 11 4.45 -7.12 -42.38
CA ALA A 11 4.51 -5.66 -42.29
C ALA A 11 3.31 -4.98 -42.97
N HIS A 12 2.78 -5.57 -44.04
CA HIS A 12 1.58 -5.09 -44.72
C HIS A 12 0.33 -5.26 -43.83
N LEU A 13 0.16 -6.43 -43.20
CA LEU A 13 -0.96 -6.70 -42.28
C LEU A 13 -0.94 -5.79 -41.05
N ILE A 14 0.25 -5.52 -40.48
CA ILE A 14 0.39 -4.59 -39.35
C ILE A 14 0.03 -3.16 -39.76
N LYS A 15 0.46 -2.71 -40.95
CA LYS A 15 0.08 -1.40 -41.50
C LYS A 15 -1.43 -1.27 -41.74
N MET A 16 -2.08 -2.32 -42.24
CA MET A 16 -3.53 -2.34 -42.43
C MET A 16 -4.28 -2.26 -41.09
N ASN A 17 -3.80 -2.99 -40.07
CA ASN A 17 -4.43 -3.01 -38.75
C ASN A 17 -4.31 -1.64 -38.05
N ILE A 18 -3.14 -0.99 -38.13
CA ILE A 18 -2.95 0.39 -37.60
C ILE A 18 -3.88 1.38 -38.33
N ARG A 19 -3.99 1.30 -39.66
CA ARG A 19 -4.89 2.17 -40.46
C ARG A 19 -6.38 1.92 -40.20
N TRP A 20 -6.76 0.73 -39.76
CA TRP A 20 -8.13 0.41 -39.37
C TRP A 20 -8.47 1.03 -38.01
N TYR A 21 -7.58 0.91 -37.02
CA TYR A 21 -7.74 1.53 -35.70
C TYR A 21 -7.74 3.08 -35.75
N ASP A 22 -6.91 3.70 -36.60
CA ASP A 22 -6.92 5.16 -36.80
C ASP A 22 -8.22 5.67 -37.44
N ARG A 23 -8.88 4.86 -38.28
CA ARG A 23 -10.20 5.20 -38.84
C ARG A 23 -11.31 5.07 -37.80
N GLN A 24 -11.29 4.03 -36.97
CA GLN A 24 -12.23 3.85 -35.88
C GLN A 24 -12.11 4.94 -34.79
N ALA A 25 -10.90 5.44 -34.54
CA ALA A 25 -10.65 6.53 -33.60
C ALA A 25 -11.16 7.91 -34.08
N LYS A 26 -11.37 8.09 -35.39
CA LYS A 26 -11.92 9.33 -35.98
C LYS A 26 -13.46 9.36 -36.07
N GLN A 27 -14.13 8.21 -35.99
CA GLN A 27 -15.59 8.12 -36.15
C GLN A 27 -16.38 8.13 -34.82
N ARG A 28 -15.73 8.14 -33.65
CA ARG A 28 -16.39 8.09 -32.34
C ARG A 28 -15.94 9.23 -31.44
N ASP A 29 -16.69 10.34 -31.46
CA ASP A 29 -16.70 11.30 -30.36
C ASP A 29 -17.80 10.87 -29.38
N GLN A 30 -17.40 10.12 -28.33
CA GLN A 30 -18.01 10.07 -26.99
C GLN A 30 -17.42 8.88 -26.19
N GLY A 31 -16.86 9.15 -25.01
CA GLY A 31 -16.55 8.12 -24.02
C GLY A 31 -15.05 7.93 -23.70
N THR A 32 -14.71 8.23 -22.45
CA THR A 32 -13.38 8.34 -21.81
C THR A 32 -12.59 7.03 -21.64
N LEU A 33 -12.74 6.05 -22.55
CA LEU A 33 -11.90 4.84 -22.60
C LEU A 33 -11.24 4.56 -23.95
N SER A 34 -11.44 5.40 -24.98
CA SER A 34 -11.11 5.00 -26.36
C SER A 34 -9.82 5.59 -26.95
N LYS A 35 -9.26 6.72 -26.48
CA LYS A 35 -8.05 7.32 -27.11
C LYS A 35 -6.72 6.86 -26.47
N THR A 36 -6.69 6.59 -25.17
CA THR A 36 -5.47 6.18 -24.44
C THR A 36 -5.12 4.71 -24.65
N TRP A 37 -6.13 3.83 -24.70
CA TRP A 37 -5.93 2.40 -24.90
C TRP A 37 -5.52 2.08 -26.34
N VAL A 38 -6.13 2.73 -27.32
CA VAL A 38 -5.74 2.63 -28.74
C VAL A 38 -4.31 3.16 -28.96
N LYS A 39 -3.93 4.27 -28.32
CA LYS A 39 -2.53 4.77 -28.32
C LYS A 39 -1.55 3.81 -27.64
N TYR A 40 -1.98 3.09 -26.61
CA TYR A 40 -1.16 2.11 -25.89
C TYR A 40 -0.88 0.87 -26.74
N VAL A 41 -1.93 0.32 -27.38
CA VAL A 41 -1.81 -0.82 -28.30
C VAL A 41 -1.03 -0.45 -29.56
N ALA A 42 -1.22 0.75 -30.12
CA ALA A 42 -0.41 1.26 -31.21
C ALA A 42 1.07 1.41 -30.83
N LYS A 43 1.38 1.88 -29.60
CA LYS A 43 2.75 1.96 -29.07
C LYS A 43 3.39 0.59 -28.84
N LEU A 44 2.62 -0.40 -28.41
CA LEU A 44 3.08 -1.78 -28.23
C LEU A 44 3.40 -2.42 -29.58
N ASN A 45 2.52 -2.29 -30.56
CA ASN A 45 2.75 -2.78 -31.92
C ASN A 45 3.93 -2.06 -32.60
N LEU A 46 4.13 -0.75 -32.36
CA LEU A 46 5.26 0.00 -32.90
C LEU A 46 6.60 -0.39 -32.25
N LYS A 47 6.63 -0.60 -30.92
CA LYS A 47 7.82 -1.09 -30.21
C LYS A 47 8.22 -2.50 -30.63
N GLN A 48 7.25 -3.36 -30.87
CA GLN A 48 7.49 -4.72 -31.35
C GLN A 48 7.95 -4.72 -32.82
N TRP A 49 7.45 -3.80 -33.64
CA TRP A 49 7.92 -3.59 -35.02
C TRP A 49 9.37 -3.07 -35.08
N THR A 50 9.75 -2.15 -34.19
CA THR A 50 11.16 -1.70 -34.08
C THR A 50 12.10 -2.81 -33.60
N ALA A 51 11.63 -3.71 -32.73
CA ALA A 51 12.42 -4.87 -32.29
C ALA A 51 12.67 -5.87 -33.44
N LEU A 52 11.71 -5.99 -34.37
CA LEU A 52 11.84 -6.80 -35.60
C LEU A 52 12.80 -6.22 -36.64
N GLN A 53 12.94 -4.89 -36.73
CA GLN A 53 13.91 -4.25 -37.63
C GLN A 53 15.36 -4.30 -37.11
N HIS A 54 15.55 -4.31 -35.78
CA HIS A 54 16.87 -4.27 -35.16
C HIS A 54 17.46 -5.64 -34.79
N GLY A 55 16.92 -6.74 -35.34
CA GLY A 55 17.60 -8.04 -35.32
C GLY A 55 17.78 -8.69 -33.94
N SER A 56 16.87 -8.48 -32.99
CA SER A 56 16.91 -9.23 -31.73
C SER A 56 16.35 -10.64 -31.90
N ASP A 57 17.24 -11.62 -32.02
CA ASP A 57 16.96 -13.07 -31.97
C ASP A 57 16.42 -13.46 -30.58
N ALA A 58 15.10 -13.53 -30.39
CA ALA A 58 14.55 -14.12 -29.16
C ALA A 58 13.11 -14.68 -29.19
N LEU A 59 12.36 -14.61 -30.29
CA LEU A 59 11.01 -15.19 -30.33
C LEU A 59 10.80 -15.94 -31.65
N SER A 60 10.64 -17.27 -31.57
CA SER A 60 10.27 -18.06 -32.75
C SER A 60 8.92 -17.58 -33.28
N LEU A 61 8.79 -17.50 -34.61
CA LEU A 61 7.59 -17.06 -35.30
C LEU A 61 6.32 -17.81 -34.83
N SER A 62 6.45 -19.07 -34.40
CA SER A 62 5.35 -19.86 -33.84
C SER A 62 4.90 -19.38 -32.45
N THR A 63 5.82 -18.90 -31.62
CA THR A 63 5.50 -18.34 -30.29
C THR A 63 4.79 -17.01 -30.43
N TYR A 64 5.15 -16.21 -31.44
CA TYR A 64 4.47 -14.96 -31.77
C TYR A 64 3.08 -15.18 -32.38
N GLN A 65 2.93 -16.14 -33.31
CA GLN A 65 1.63 -16.51 -33.87
C GLN A 65 0.70 -17.12 -32.81
N HIS A 66 1.24 -17.91 -31.88
CA HIS A 66 0.45 -18.49 -30.79
C HIS A 66 0.02 -17.43 -29.76
N THR A 67 0.89 -16.49 -29.41
CA THR A 67 0.54 -15.39 -28.49
C THR A 67 -0.45 -14.41 -29.09
N LEU A 68 -0.36 -14.12 -30.40
CA LEU A 68 -1.37 -13.34 -31.11
C LEU A 68 -2.72 -14.07 -31.15
N ARG A 69 -2.74 -15.38 -31.42
CA ARG A 69 -3.98 -16.19 -31.44
C ARG A 69 -4.63 -16.24 -30.06
N LEU A 70 -3.83 -16.39 -29.00
CA LEU A 70 -4.31 -16.36 -27.61
C LEU A 70 -4.83 -14.98 -27.19
N LEU A 71 -4.26 -13.90 -27.71
CA LEU A 71 -4.74 -12.53 -27.46
C LEU A 71 -6.05 -12.26 -28.20
N THR A 72 -6.19 -12.70 -29.46
CA THR A 72 -7.44 -12.56 -30.22
C THR A 72 -8.56 -13.45 -29.68
N ASP A 73 -8.25 -14.69 -29.26
CA ASP A 73 -9.25 -15.61 -28.68
C ASP A 73 -9.69 -15.14 -27.27
N MET A 74 -8.79 -14.49 -26.50
CA MET A 74 -9.16 -13.83 -25.25
C MET A 74 -9.99 -12.56 -25.46
N GLU A 75 -9.74 -11.80 -26.53
CA GLU A 75 -10.55 -10.63 -26.89
C GLU A 75 -11.98 -11.04 -27.27
N GLU A 76 -12.17 -12.09 -28.08
CA GLU A 76 -13.50 -12.57 -28.49
C GLU A 76 -14.32 -13.18 -27.33
N SER A 77 -13.66 -13.96 -26.45
CA SER A 77 -14.32 -14.58 -25.30
C SER A 77 -14.71 -13.55 -24.22
N VAL A 78 -13.84 -12.58 -23.92
CA VAL A 78 -14.07 -11.58 -22.87
C VAL A 78 -15.03 -10.49 -23.33
N LEU A 79 -14.99 -10.08 -24.61
CA LEU A 79 -15.95 -9.14 -25.16
C LEU A 79 -17.33 -9.78 -25.37
N GLY A 80 -17.40 -11.05 -25.82
CA GLY A 80 -18.65 -11.78 -26.00
C GLY A 80 -19.41 -12.03 -24.69
N THR A 81 -18.70 -12.47 -23.64
CA THR A 81 -19.30 -12.72 -22.31
C THR A 81 -19.65 -11.45 -21.55
N ALA A 82 -18.83 -10.39 -21.65
CA ALA A 82 -19.14 -9.10 -21.05
C ALA A 82 -20.33 -8.41 -21.75
N TYR A 83 -20.47 -8.55 -23.07
CA TYR A 83 -21.56 -7.96 -23.84
C TYR A 83 -22.91 -8.66 -23.60
N GLN A 84 -22.95 -10.00 -23.58
CA GLN A 84 -24.18 -10.74 -23.26
C GLN A 84 -24.64 -10.55 -21.81
N SER A 85 -23.69 -10.47 -20.86
CA SER A 85 -24.00 -10.24 -19.44
C SER A 85 -24.48 -8.80 -19.15
N CYS A 86 -23.92 -7.78 -19.83
CA CYS A 86 -24.39 -6.39 -19.68
C CYS A 86 -25.73 -6.12 -20.39
N ARG A 87 -26.11 -6.91 -21.41
CA ARG A 87 -27.38 -6.75 -22.13
C ARG A 87 -28.59 -7.31 -21.36
N GLN A 88 -28.39 -8.32 -20.51
CA GLN A 88 -29.47 -8.88 -19.68
C GLN A 88 -29.70 -8.13 -18.36
N GLN A 89 -28.73 -7.35 -17.88
CA GLN A 89 -28.81 -6.66 -16.59
C GLN A 89 -28.21 -5.26 -16.75
N GLY A 90 -29.04 -4.24 -16.91
CA GLY A 90 -28.61 -2.85 -17.13
C GLY A 90 -27.85 -2.21 -15.95
N SER A 91 -26.66 -2.70 -15.56
CA SER A 91 -25.78 -2.08 -14.56
C SER A 91 -24.30 -2.52 -14.67
N LYS A 92 -23.39 -1.73 -14.08
CA LYS A 92 -21.91 -1.82 -14.15
C LYS A 92 -21.31 -3.01 -13.36
N PRO A 93 -20.21 -3.66 -13.82
CA PRO A 93 -19.72 -4.92 -13.25
C PRO A 93 -18.95 -4.78 -11.92
N LYS A 94 -19.16 -5.74 -11.00
CA LYS A 94 -18.47 -5.90 -9.69
C LYS A 94 -17.48 -7.09 -9.68
N LEU A 95 -16.49 -6.99 -8.79
CA LEU A 95 -15.19 -7.69 -8.67
C LEU A 95 -15.11 -9.24 -8.55
N ASN A 96 -16.20 -10.01 -8.65
CA ASN A 96 -16.14 -11.46 -8.36
C ASN A 96 -15.56 -12.33 -9.50
N SER A 97 -15.35 -11.79 -10.71
CA SER A 97 -14.77 -12.55 -11.85
C SER A 97 -13.23 -12.65 -11.82
N MET A 98 -12.55 -11.78 -11.07
CA MET A 98 -11.08 -11.78 -10.98
C MET A 98 -10.53 -12.89 -10.08
N ALA A 99 -11.28 -13.33 -9.06
CA ALA A 99 -10.87 -14.42 -8.17
C ALA A 99 -10.84 -15.76 -8.93
N THR A 100 -11.85 -16.01 -9.76
CA THR A 100 -11.96 -17.19 -10.62
C THR A 100 -10.89 -17.20 -11.72
N ALA A 101 -10.58 -16.03 -12.31
CA ALA A 101 -9.49 -15.88 -13.28
C ALA A 101 -8.11 -16.18 -12.66
N LYS A 102 -7.86 -15.75 -11.42
CA LYS A 102 -6.60 -16.01 -10.69
C LYS A 102 -6.40 -17.50 -10.38
N GLN A 103 -7.48 -18.20 -10.04
CA GLN A 103 -7.46 -19.65 -9.75
C GLN A 103 -7.25 -20.49 -11.03
N ASN A 104 -7.84 -20.08 -12.15
CA ASN A 104 -7.61 -20.73 -13.45
C ASN A 104 -6.20 -20.47 -13.99
N MET A 105 -5.64 -19.27 -13.77
CA MET A 105 -4.26 -18.95 -14.16
C MET A 105 -3.24 -19.76 -13.35
N GLN A 106 -3.50 -20.04 -12.06
CA GLN A 106 -2.65 -20.93 -11.26
C GLN A 106 -2.72 -22.40 -11.70
N LYS A 107 -3.89 -22.89 -12.14
CA LYS A 107 -4.04 -24.24 -12.72
C LYS A 107 -3.30 -24.38 -14.05
N VAL A 108 -3.33 -23.36 -14.91
CA VAL A 108 -2.59 -23.34 -16.19
C VAL A 108 -1.08 -23.32 -15.95
N LEU A 109 -0.59 -22.55 -14.97
CA LEU A 109 0.83 -22.52 -14.61
C LEU A 109 1.34 -23.84 -14.00
N ALA A 110 0.48 -24.58 -13.27
CA ALA A 110 0.78 -25.92 -12.77
C ALA A 110 0.85 -26.96 -13.91
N GLY A 111 -0.04 -26.88 -14.89
CA GLY A 111 -0.03 -27.73 -16.09
C GLY A 111 1.20 -27.51 -16.98
N ILE A 112 1.67 -26.27 -17.11
CA ILE A 112 2.90 -25.93 -17.87
C ILE A 112 4.14 -26.51 -17.18
N LYS A 113 4.20 -26.56 -15.83
CA LYS A 113 5.29 -27.22 -15.09
C LYS A 113 5.30 -28.74 -15.23
N GLN A 114 4.13 -29.39 -15.38
CA GLN A 114 4.05 -30.83 -15.66
C GLN A 114 4.44 -31.15 -17.12
N GLN A 115 4.04 -30.33 -18.10
CA GLN A 115 4.45 -30.52 -19.51
C GLN A 115 5.94 -30.24 -19.77
N GLN A 116 6.62 -29.45 -18.92
CA GLN A 116 8.08 -29.29 -18.97
C GLN A 116 8.86 -30.49 -18.39
N LYS A 117 8.26 -31.31 -17.52
CA LYS A 117 8.88 -32.52 -16.96
C LYS A 117 8.71 -33.77 -17.83
N SER A 118 7.87 -33.74 -18.87
CA SER A 118 7.54 -34.90 -19.71
C SER A 118 7.74 -34.66 -21.22
N ARG A 119 8.81 -33.98 -21.64
CA ARG A 119 9.26 -33.93 -23.04
C ARG A 119 10.68 -34.52 -23.19
N PRO A 120 10.92 -35.47 -24.10
CA PRO A 120 12.26 -36.00 -24.33
C PRO A 120 13.16 -34.95 -24.99
N ASN A 121 14.40 -34.90 -24.52
CA ASN A 121 15.44 -33.94 -24.87
C ASN A 121 15.93 -34.15 -26.33
N PRO A 122 15.90 -33.15 -27.23
CA PRO A 122 16.41 -33.29 -28.61
C PRO A 122 17.94 -33.11 -28.67
N LYS A 123 18.66 -33.73 -27.73
CA LYS A 123 20.13 -33.80 -27.67
C LYS A 123 20.57 -35.22 -27.31
N ALA A 124 20.28 -36.19 -28.16
CA ALA A 124 20.80 -37.55 -27.98
C ALA A 124 21.14 -38.31 -29.27
N LYS A 125 20.69 -37.89 -30.46
CA LYS A 125 21.01 -38.59 -31.72
C LYS A 125 22.04 -37.90 -32.64
N SER A 126 22.49 -36.67 -32.33
CA SER A 126 23.63 -36.04 -33.02
C SER A 126 24.97 -36.21 -32.31
N ASN A 127 24.98 -36.73 -31.07
CA ASN A 127 26.21 -36.81 -30.26
C ASN A 127 27.09 -38.03 -30.57
N SER A 128 26.58 -39.08 -31.22
CA SER A 128 27.39 -40.28 -31.53
C SER A 128 28.30 -40.07 -32.75
N ALA A 129 27.77 -39.54 -33.85
CA ALA A 129 28.55 -39.23 -35.05
C ALA A 129 29.55 -38.08 -34.80
N MET A 130 29.15 -37.08 -34.00
CA MET A 130 30.00 -35.94 -33.65
C MET A 130 31.07 -36.30 -32.62
N ASN A 131 30.83 -37.27 -31.72
CA ASN A 131 31.86 -37.80 -30.81
C ASN A 131 32.87 -38.69 -31.53
N LYS A 132 32.46 -39.47 -32.54
CA LYS A 132 33.38 -40.26 -33.38
C LYS A 132 34.29 -39.36 -34.22
N ALA A 133 33.75 -38.25 -34.74
CA ALA A 133 34.53 -37.22 -35.43
C ALA A 133 35.47 -36.44 -34.48
N LYS A 134 35.00 -36.12 -33.25
CA LYS A 134 35.82 -35.48 -32.21
C LYS A 134 36.97 -36.37 -31.74
N GLN A 135 36.74 -37.66 -31.55
CA GLN A 135 37.78 -38.60 -31.12
C GLN A 135 38.85 -38.82 -32.19
N ASN A 136 38.48 -38.79 -33.47
CA ASN A 136 39.45 -38.82 -34.57
C ASN A 136 40.23 -37.51 -34.70
N LEU A 137 39.61 -36.34 -34.44
CA LEU A 137 40.31 -35.05 -34.39
C LEU A 137 41.28 -34.94 -33.20
N LEU A 138 40.93 -35.53 -32.04
CA LEU A 138 41.74 -35.50 -30.83
C LEU A 138 42.97 -36.43 -30.88
N LYS A 139 43.00 -37.37 -31.83
CA LYS A 139 44.17 -38.22 -32.11
C LYS A 139 45.18 -37.55 -33.06
N VAL A 140 44.71 -36.62 -33.90
CA VAL A 140 45.54 -35.93 -34.90
C VAL A 140 46.20 -34.67 -34.31
N LEU A 141 45.58 -34.05 -33.32
CA LEU A 141 46.11 -32.89 -32.62
C LEU A 141 46.51 -33.34 -31.22
N GLY A 142 47.82 -33.49 -30.97
CA GLY A 142 48.38 -33.91 -29.69
C GLY A 142 47.88 -33.08 -28.49
N PRO A 143 48.08 -33.56 -27.24
CA PRO A 143 47.43 -33.00 -26.07
C PRO A 143 47.85 -31.55 -25.84
N VAL A 144 46.92 -30.62 -26.00
CA VAL A 144 47.05 -29.25 -25.50
C VAL A 144 46.91 -29.32 -23.99
N GLU A 145 48.04 -29.26 -23.30
CA GLU A 145 48.09 -29.05 -21.86
C GLU A 145 47.26 -27.82 -21.47
N GLN A 146 46.13 -28.04 -20.81
CA GLN A 146 45.42 -26.97 -20.12
C GLN A 146 46.08 -26.76 -18.77
N THR A 147 46.97 -25.76 -18.70
CA THR A 147 47.32 -25.14 -17.42
C THR A 147 46.16 -24.25 -16.97
N PRO A 148 45.55 -24.43 -15.78
CA PRO A 148 44.65 -23.44 -15.23
C PRO A 148 45.48 -22.33 -14.56
N SER A 149 45.97 -21.38 -15.35
CA SER A 149 46.51 -20.14 -14.82
C SER A 149 45.38 -19.31 -14.18
N ARG A 150 45.42 -19.22 -12.86
CA ARG A 150 44.55 -18.41 -11.99
C ARG A 150 44.88 -16.92 -12.24
N SER A 151 44.43 -16.36 -13.37
CA SER A 151 44.75 -14.96 -13.71
C SER A 151 44.32 -14.02 -12.58
N LYS A 152 45.31 -13.32 -12.01
CA LYS A 152 45.15 -12.38 -10.91
C LYS A 152 44.13 -11.32 -11.36
N ARG A 153 43.01 -11.18 -10.64
CA ARG A 153 42.00 -10.15 -10.93
C ARG A 153 42.51 -8.82 -10.40
N VAL A 154 42.81 -7.88 -11.29
CA VAL A 154 43.43 -6.59 -10.95
C VAL A 154 42.55 -5.43 -11.41
N ILE A 155 42.45 -4.40 -10.58
CA ILE A 155 41.77 -3.15 -10.93
C ILE A 155 42.57 -2.43 -12.00
N THR A 156 41.99 -2.28 -13.20
CA THR A 156 42.67 -1.68 -14.35
C THR A 156 42.32 -0.21 -14.55
N LEU A 157 41.11 0.21 -14.16
CA LEU A 157 40.65 1.58 -14.36
C LEU A 157 39.61 1.96 -13.31
N ILE A 158 39.66 3.21 -12.85
CA ILE A 158 38.62 3.82 -12.00
C ILE A 158 38.18 5.09 -12.71
N LYS A 159 36.93 5.13 -13.21
CA LYS A 159 36.39 6.24 -13.99
C LYS A 159 35.31 6.99 -13.20
N ALA A 160 35.41 8.31 -13.09
CA ALA A 160 34.37 9.13 -12.48
C ALA A 160 33.05 9.04 -13.27
N GLN A 161 31.91 9.00 -12.56
CA GLN A 161 30.57 9.07 -13.14
C GLN A 161 30.09 10.52 -13.26
N ARG A 162 28.99 10.76 -14.00
CA ARG A 162 28.34 12.08 -14.10
C ARG A 162 27.87 12.62 -12.74
N ARG A 163 27.55 11.73 -11.79
CA ARG A 163 27.19 12.13 -10.42
C ARG A 163 28.46 12.31 -9.60
N LYS A 164 28.57 13.43 -8.89
CA LYS A 164 29.70 13.72 -7.99
C LYS A 164 29.93 12.55 -7.01
N ASN A 165 31.19 12.27 -6.72
CA ASN A 165 31.63 11.27 -5.73
C ASN A 165 31.19 9.81 -6.02
N ARG A 166 30.94 9.47 -7.29
CA ARG A 166 30.66 8.09 -7.73
C ARG A 166 31.58 7.70 -8.88
N PHE A 167 32.06 6.46 -8.83
CA PHE A 167 33.08 5.94 -9.74
C PHE A 167 32.71 4.54 -10.23
N ASN A 168 33.07 4.23 -11.47
CA ASN A 168 32.99 2.90 -12.06
C ASN A 168 34.37 2.23 -11.94
N VAL A 169 34.42 1.06 -11.32
CA VAL A 169 35.66 0.29 -11.17
C VAL A 169 35.67 -0.82 -12.23
N TYR A 170 36.79 -0.93 -12.95
CA TYR A 170 37.03 -1.94 -13.98
C TYR A 170 38.10 -2.91 -13.49
N VAL A 171 37.83 -4.21 -13.65
CA VAL A 171 38.73 -5.30 -13.28
C VAL A 171 39.04 -6.08 -14.55
N ASN A 172 40.34 -6.24 -14.86
CA ASN A 172 40.82 -6.86 -16.10
C ASN A 172 40.15 -6.27 -17.36
N GLY A 173 39.99 -4.94 -17.41
CA GLY A 173 39.38 -4.22 -18.53
C GLY A 173 37.85 -4.31 -18.64
N ARG A 174 37.18 -5.09 -17.78
CA ARG A 174 35.71 -5.22 -17.76
C ARG A 174 35.10 -4.48 -16.58
N TYR A 175 33.94 -3.86 -16.79
CA TYR A 175 33.19 -3.24 -15.69
C TYR A 175 32.88 -4.29 -14.61
N ALA A 176 33.21 -3.96 -13.35
CA ALA A 176 33.01 -4.85 -12.22
C ALA A 176 31.87 -4.34 -11.33
N PHE A 177 32.06 -3.20 -10.66
CA PHE A 177 31.08 -2.65 -9.72
C PHE A 177 31.19 -1.12 -9.61
N PRO A 178 30.13 -0.44 -9.14
CA PRO A 178 30.19 0.97 -8.83
C PRO A 178 30.67 1.19 -7.38
N ALA A 179 31.53 2.19 -7.17
CA ALA A 179 32.03 2.58 -5.84
C ALA A 179 31.80 4.08 -5.61
N GLY A 180 31.47 4.47 -4.38
CA GLY A 180 31.50 5.87 -3.97
C GLY A 180 32.86 6.26 -3.40
N ILE A 181 33.01 7.55 -3.11
CA ILE A 181 34.24 8.08 -2.50
C ILE A 181 34.57 7.40 -1.17
N ASN A 182 33.55 7.13 -0.34
CA ASN A 182 33.73 6.47 0.95
C ASN A 182 34.24 5.03 0.80
N GLU A 183 33.78 4.29 -0.21
CA GLU A 183 34.24 2.93 -0.48
C GLU A 183 35.68 2.92 -1.03
N LEU A 184 36.03 3.88 -1.90
CA LEU A 184 37.40 4.06 -2.40
C LEU A 184 38.38 4.28 -1.25
N THR A 185 38.04 5.17 -0.32
CA THR A 185 38.87 5.47 0.85
C THR A 185 38.91 4.29 1.82
N LYS A 186 37.76 3.71 2.18
CA LYS A 186 37.66 2.63 3.18
C LYS A 186 38.42 1.37 2.78
N TYR A 187 38.41 1.02 1.50
CA TYR A 187 39.07 -0.19 0.99
C TYR A 187 40.39 0.12 0.27
N HIS A 188 40.86 1.36 0.32
CA HIS A 188 42.08 1.85 -0.34
C HIS A 188 42.20 1.38 -1.81
N LEU A 189 41.09 1.48 -2.56
CA LEU A 189 41.02 0.97 -3.92
C LEU A 189 41.90 1.83 -4.84
N ARG A 190 42.91 1.19 -5.44
CA ARG A 190 43.85 1.81 -6.38
C ARG A 190 44.01 0.96 -7.65
N ILE A 191 44.37 1.62 -8.74
CA ILE A 191 44.74 0.93 -9.99
C ILE A 191 45.94 0.02 -9.68
N GLY A 192 45.93 -1.21 -10.20
CA GLY A 192 46.95 -2.23 -9.92
C GLY A 192 46.67 -3.09 -8.68
N MET A 193 45.65 -2.78 -7.88
CA MET A 193 45.26 -3.62 -6.73
C MET A 193 44.60 -4.93 -7.19
N SER A 194 45.04 -6.06 -6.63
CA SER A 194 44.38 -7.35 -6.85
C SER A 194 43.13 -7.48 -5.97
N ILE A 195 42.00 -7.86 -6.56
CA ILE A 195 40.71 -7.95 -5.89
C ILE A 195 40.13 -9.37 -5.95
N SER A 196 39.74 -9.90 -4.79
CA SER A 196 39.02 -11.17 -4.70
C SER A 196 37.52 -10.96 -4.95
N ARG A 197 36.81 -12.03 -5.38
CA ARG A 197 35.34 -11.97 -5.52
C ARG A 197 34.63 -11.68 -4.20
N SER A 198 35.19 -12.12 -3.07
CA SER A 198 34.63 -11.85 -1.75
C SER A 198 34.76 -10.37 -1.38
N LEU A 199 35.89 -9.74 -1.69
CA LEU A 199 36.10 -8.30 -1.46
C LEU A 199 35.21 -7.46 -2.38
N GLU A 200 35.11 -7.82 -3.65
CA GLU A 200 34.19 -7.18 -4.62
C GLU A 200 32.75 -7.18 -4.10
N LYS A 201 32.26 -8.33 -3.59
CA LYS A 201 30.91 -8.43 -3.03
C LYS A 201 30.74 -7.51 -1.81
N LYS A 202 31.70 -7.50 -0.88
CA LYS A 202 31.68 -6.61 0.31
C LYS A 202 31.66 -5.13 -0.07
N ILE A 203 32.40 -4.73 -1.11
CA ILE A 203 32.40 -3.34 -1.58
C ILE A 203 31.07 -2.98 -2.22
N SER A 204 30.49 -3.88 -3.03
CA SER A 204 29.17 -3.68 -3.62
C SER A 204 28.10 -3.50 -2.56
N GLU A 205 28.04 -4.40 -1.57
CA GLU A 205 27.10 -4.32 -0.43
C GLU A 205 27.28 -3.00 0.35
N SER A 206 28.53 -2.60 0.61
CA SER A 206 28.83 -1.31 1.27
C SER A 206 28.36 -0.12 0.45
N SER A 207 28.57 -0.12 -0.86
CA SER A 207 28.12 0.95 -1.76
C SER A 207 26.59 1.06 -1.79
N ASP A 208 25.88 -0.07 -1.77
CA ASP A 208 24.42 -0.07 -1.73
C ASP A 208 23.88 0.51 -0.42
N VAL A 209 24.49 0.17 0.72
CA VAL A 209 24.19 0.78 2.02
C VAL A 209 24.41 2.29 2.01
N SER A 210 25.57 2.77 1.51
CA SER A 210 25.85 4.21 1.41
C SER A 210 24.84 4.95 0.53
N LYS A 211 24.41 4.31 -0.57
CA LYS A 211 23.37 4.85 -1.46
C LYS A 211 22.02 4.92 -0.76
N MET A 212 21.63 3.88 -0.03
CA MET A 212 20.39 3.85 0.75
C MET A 212 20.40 4.93 1.86
N PHE A 213 21.51 5.06 2.58
CA PHE A 213 21.70 6.11 3.59
C PHE A 213 21.53 7.52 3.01
N THR A 214 22.19 7.81 1.88
CA THR A 214 22.06 9.12 1.22
C THR A 214 20.60 9.42 0.85
N ARG A 215 19.87 8.39 0.38
CA ARG A 215 18.47 8.53 -0.03
C ARG A 215 17.52 8.66 1.15
N ALA A 216 17.78 7.93 2.23
CA ALA A 216 17.03 8.04 3.47
C ALA A 216 17.23 9.41 4.10
N SER A 217 18.46 9.91 4.16
CA SER A 217 18.80 11.24 4.67
C SER A 217 18.03 12.33 3.93
N ALA A 218 18.05 12.32 2.59
CA ALA A 218 17.28 13.26 1.78
C ALA A 218 15.76 13.19 2.04
N ARG A 219 15.24 12.02 2.41
CA ARG A 219 13.81 11.83 2.72
C ARG A 219 13.44 12.41 4.09
N ILE A 220 14.33 12.29 5.07
CA ILE A 220 14.13 12.75 6.46
C ILE A 220 14.12 14.29 6.53
N VAL A 221 14.93 14.95 5.70
CA VAL A 221 15.00 16.43 5.67
C VAL A 221 13.64 17.09 5.46
N HIS A 222 12.73 16.46 4.70
CA HIS A 222 11.42 17.05 4.44
C HIS A 222 10.42 16.88 5.60
N HIS A 223 10.46 15.76 6.30
CA HIS A 223 9.54 15.43 7.39
C HIS A 223 10.18 14.43 8.35
N LEU A 224 9.94 14.60 9.64
CA LEU A 224 10.30 13.62 10.66
C LEU A 224 9.73 12.24 10.31
N ARG A 225 10.53 11.19 10.55
CA ARG A 225 10.19 9.79 10.28
C ARG A 225 10.61 8.94 11.44
N THR A 226 9.84 7.88 11.69
CA THR A 226 10.24 6.83 12.63
C THR A 226 11.18 5.84 11.97
N GLU A 227 11.92 5.10 12.80
CA GLU A 227 12.80 4.02 12.37
C GLU A 227 12.05 3.00 11.51
N HIS A 228 10.87 2.58 11.96
CA HIS A 228 10.04 1.60 11.27
C HIS A 228 9.57 2.11 9.89
N GLU A 229 9.22 3.39 9.77
CA GLU A 229 8.85 3.97 8.48
C GLU A 229 10.01 3.95 7.48
N ILE A 230 11.23 4.26 7.94
CA ILE A 230 12.43 4.21 7.09
C ILE A 230 12.76 2.77 6.71
N GLN A 231 12.73 1.83 7.66
CA GLN A 231 13.00 0.42 7.40
C GLN A 231 12.01 -0.15 6.36
N LYS A 232 10.72 0.12 6.54
CA LYS A 232 9.67 -0.28 5.59
C LYS A 232 9.88 0.34 4.21
N TRP A 233 10.26 1.61 4.15
CA TRP A 233 10.52 2.29 2.88
C TRP A 233 11.76 1.74 2.16
N LEU A 234 12.83 1.44 2.90
CA LEU A 234 14.05 0.82 2.34
C LEU A 234 13.74 -0.54 1.72
N HIS A 235 12.98 -1.38 2.42
CA HIS A 235 12.55 -2.66 1.89
C HIS A 235 11.69 -2.49 0.63
N GLN A 236 10.67 -1.61 0.65
CA GLN A 236 9.75 -1.46 -0.48
C GLN A 236 10.39 -0.83 -1.71
N LYS A 237 11.35 0.08 -1.53
CA LYS A 237 11.91 0.87 -2.65
C LYS A 237 13.21 0.32 -3.20
N TYR A 238 14.01 -0.32 -2.36
CA TYR A 238 15.36 -0.79 -2.72
C TYR A 238 15.52 -2.30 -2.57
N ASP A 239 14.46 -3.03 -2.19
CA ASP A 239 14.53 -4.47 -1.88
C ASP A 239 15.63 -4.78 -0.86
N ALA A 240 15.80 -3.86 0.09
CA ALA A 240 16.86 -3.95 1.10
C ALA A 240 16.63 -5.15 2.00
N SER A 241 17.70 -5.94 2.20
CA SER A 241 17.68 -6.99 3.21
C SER A 241 17.50 -6.39 4.62
N PRO A 242 16.95 -7.15 5.60
CA PRO A 242 16.82 -6.65 6.97
C PRO A 242 18.16 -6.18 7.56
N THR A 243 19.24 -6.91 7.27
CA THR A 243 20.59 -6.58 7.77
C THR A 243 21.12 -5.29 7.17
N ASP A 244 20.84 -4.98 5.90
CA ASP A 244 21.27 -3.73 5.28
C ASP A 244 20.40 -2.55 5.72
N ALA A 245 19.09 -2.76 5.89
CA ALA A 245 18.21 -1.75 6.46
C ALA A 245 18.65 -1.37 7.88
N ASP A 246 19.00 -2.34 8.72
CA ASP A 246 19.46 -2.08 10.09
C ASP A 246 20.79 -1.32 10.13
N LYS A 247 21.72 -1.59 9.19
CA LYS A 247 22.94 -0.79 9.05
C LYS A 247 22.61 0.67 8.73
N VAL A 248 21.69 0.90 7.79
CA VAL A 248 21.27 2.26 7.43
C VAL A 248 20.60 2.96 8.61
N ILE A 249 19.70 2.29 9.33
CA ILE A 249 19.04 2.83 10.53
C ILE A 249 20.08 3.19 11.60
N LYS A 250 21.04 2.31 11.89
CA LYS A 250 22.15 2.60 12.83
C LYS A 250 22.94 3.83 12.42
N MET A 251 23.29 3.95 11.14
CA MET A 251 23.97 5.15 10.64
C MET A 251 23.12 6.40 10.84
N LEU A 252 21.83 6.37 10.49
CA LEU A 252 20.93 7.51 10.67
C LEU A 252 20.81 7.94 12.13
N LYS A 253 20.76 6.98 13.08
CA LYS A 253 20.77 7.26 14.52
C LYS A 253 22.09 7.89 14.98
N ASN A 254 23.22 7.36 14.52
CA ASN A 254 24.54 7.88 14.89
C ASN A 254 24.75 9.33 14.42
N TYR A 255 24.14 9.71 13.30
CA TYR A 255 24.11 11.10 12.83
C TYR A 255 22.95 11.93 13.41
N HIS A 256 22.21 11.41 14.38
CA HIS A 256 21.04 12.05 15.00
C HIS A 256 19.97 12.52 14.01
N LEU A 257 19.84 11.85 12.87
CA LEU A 257 18.86 12.19 11.84
C LEU A 257 17.47 11.62 12.14
N ILE A 258 17.41 10.51 12.86
CA ILE A 258 16.16 9.89 13.31
C ILE A 258 16.22 9.67 14.81
N ASP A 259 15.10 9.96 15.46
CA ASP A 259 14.88 9.72 16.88
C ASP A 259 13.37 9.54 17.10
N ASP A 260 12.98 8.30 17.42
CA ASP A 260 11.58 7.94 17.68
C ASP A 260 11.01 8.64 18.92
N SER A 261 11.85 8.98 19.91
CA SER A 261 11.45 9.76 21.09
C SER A 261 11.10 11.18 20.69
N GLN A 262 11.97 11.83 19.89
CA GLN A 262 11.74 13.17 19.39
C GLN A 262 10.55 13.23 18.43
N TYR A 263 10.40 12.24 17.54
CA TYR A 263 9.21 12.10 16.70
C TYR A 263 7.93 12.03 17.54
N SER A 264 7.92 11.18 18.57
CA SER A 264 6.77 11.01 19.46
C SER A 264 6.42 12.29 20.21
N LYS A 265 7.44 13.01 20.66
CA LYS A 265 7.30 14.28 21.39
C LYS A 265 6.62 15.34 20.54
N GLU A 266 7.08 15.55 19.31
CA GLU A 266 6.46 16.53 18.40
C GLU A 266 5.05 16.12 18.01
N TYR A 267 4.83 14.83 17.72
CA TYR A 267 3.49 14.34 17.41
C TYR A 267 2.50 14.56 18.58
N ILE A 268 2.90 14.24 19.81
CA ILE A 268 2.05 14.46 20.99
C ILE A 268 1.76 15.96 21.16
N ARG A 269 2.74 16.84 20.98
CA ARG A 269 2.55 18.30 21.07
C ARG A 269 1.54 18.81 20.05
N GLU A 270 1.67 18.39 18.80
CA GLU A 270 0.71 18.74 17.74
C GLU A 270 -0.71 18.29 18.11
N GLU A 271 -0.86 17.07 18.63
CA GLU A 271 -2.17 16.54 19.03
C GLU A 271 -2.76 17.28 20.23
N ILE A 272 -1.94 17.71 21.20
CA ILE A 272 -2.36 18.57 22.31
C ILE A 272 -2.87 19.92 21.78
N ILE A 273 -2.11 20.56 20.89
CA ILE A 273 -2.49 21.85 20.29
C ILE A 273 -3.78 21.70 19.48
N SER A 274 -3.92 20.62 18.71
CA SER A 274 -5.15 20.34 17.96
C SER A 274 -6.35 20.05 18.86
N GLY A 275 -6.11 19.68 20.13
CA GLY A 275 -7.12 19.31 21.11
C GLY A 275 -7.99 18.12 20.69
N SER A 276 -7.56 17.29 19.73
CA SER A 276 -8.47 16.40 18.99
C SER A 276 -8.45 14.94 19.44
N LYS A 277 -7.44 14.52 20.21
CA LYS A 277 -7.18 13.13 20.63
C LYS A 277 -6.73 13.02 22.09
N GLY A 278 -7.07 11.89 22.70
CA GLY A 278 -6.59 11.48 24.02
C GLY A 278 -5.41 10.51 23.95
N PRO A 279 -4.79 10.20 25.11
CA PRO A 279 -3.55 9.42 25.19
C PRO A 279 -3.63 8.07 24.49
N LEU A 280 -4.71 7.30 24.68
CA LEU A 280 -4.84 5.96 24.10
C LEU A 280 -4.88 6.00 22.56
N ALA A 281 -5.50 7.02 21.99
CA ALA A 281 -5.55 7.19 20.54
C ALA A 281 -4.17 7.58 19.99
N ILE A 282 -3.44 8.44 20.70
CA ILE A 282 -2.08 8.84 20.35
C ILE A 282 -1.13 7.66 20.46
N SER A 283 -1.15 6.90 21.56
CA SER A 283 -0.34 5.69 21.73
C SER A 283 -0.61 4.67 20.63
N ARG A 284 -1.88 4.43 20.27
CA ARG A 284 -2.22 3.51 19.17
C ARG A 284 -1.65 3.97 17.83
N PHE A 285 -1.69 5.27 17.55
CA PHE A 285 -1.08 5.83 16.35
C PHE A 285 0.45 5.65 16.36
N LEU A 286 1.13 6.00 17.46
CA LEU A 286 2.58 5.84 17.58
C LEU A 286 3.02 4.37 17.45
N ARG A 287 2.27 3.42 18.03
CA ARG A 287 2.50 1.97 17.82
C ARG A 287 2.36 1.57 16.35
N SER A 288 1.36 2.09 15.65
CA SER A 288 1.21 1.85 14.20
C SER A 288 2.34 2.45 13.36
N LYS A 289 3.05 3.43 13.91
CA LYS A 289 4.29 3.99 13.36
C LYS A 289 5.54 3.23 13.78
N GLY A 290 5.40 2.17 14.56
CA GLY A 290 6.47 1.29 15.00
C GLY A 290 7.32 1.82 16.16
N VAL A 291 6.84 2.84 16.87
CA VAL A 291 7.50 3.32 18.10
C VAL A 291 7.29 2.30 19.21
N SER A 292 8.34 2.03 20.00
CA SER A 292 8.27 1.09 21.13
C SER A 292 7.34 1.60 22.24
N ASP A 293 6.68 0.67 22.95
CA ASP A 293 5.77 1.03 24.04
C ASP A 293 6.48 1.74 25.19
N LEU A 294 7.74 1.40 25.48
CA LEU A 294 8.56 2.09 26.48
C LEU A 294 8.75 3.57 26.13
N THR A 295 9.18 3.87 24.90
CA THR A 295 9.34 5.25 24.43
C THR A 295 8.02 6.01 24.46
N ILE A 296 6.91 5.36 24.06
CA ILE A 296 5.58 5.99 24.11
C ILE A 296 5.22 6.35 25.55
N GLN A 297 5.40 5.43 26.51
CA GLN A 297 5.08 5.67 27.92
C GLN A 297 5.91 6.82 28.49
N ASP A 298 7.23 6.80 28.27
CA ASP A 298 8.15 7.83 28.77
C ASP A 298 7.83 9.22 28.23
N VAL A 299 7.60 9.33 26.92
CA VAL A 299 7.29 10.62 26.28
C VAL A 299 5.89 11.09 26.68
N MET A 300 4.91 10.18 26.77
CA MET A 300 3.54 10.54 27.18
C MET A 300 3.53 11.09 28.60
N ALA A 301 4.23 10.46 29.55
CA ALA A 301 4.32 10.91 30.93
C ALA A 301 4.92 12.31 31.05
N LYS A 302 5.96 12.62 30.25
CA LYS A 302 6.65 13.91 30.27
C LYS A 302 5.87 15.03 29.58
N VAL A 303 5.24 14.74 28.44
CA VAL A 303 4.66 15.79 27.56
C VAL A 303 3.18 16.01 27.85
N TYR A 304 2.45 14.94 28.13
CA TYR A 304 1.00 14.94 28.29
C TYR A 304 0.57 14.35 29.64
N PRO A 305 0.96 14.97 30.77
CA PRO A 305 0.52 14.55 32.10
C PRO A 305 -0.99 14.69 32.28
N VAL A 306 -1.53 14.02 33.31
CA VAL A 306 -2.98 13.92 33.58
C VAL A 306 -3.67 15.28 33.59
N ASP A 307 -3.08 16.30 34.19
CA ASP A 307 -3.67 17.66 34.26
C ASP A 307 -3.88 18.28 32.88
N LYS A 308 -2.92 18.08 31.97
CA LYS A 308 -3.07 18.53 30.56
C LYS A 308 -4.11 17.70 29.83
N GLN A 309 -4.18 16.39 30.09
CA GLN A 309 -5.21 15.54 29.48
C GLN A 309 -6.62 16.00 29.91
N LEU A 310 -6.76 16.36 31.19
CA LEU A 310 -7.99 16.89 31.74
C LEU A 310 -8.38 18.23 31.11
N SER A 311 -7.43 19.16 30.95
CA SER A 311 -7.71 20.46 30.32
C SER A 311 -8.17 20.33 28.86
N VAL A 312 -7.51 19.48 28.07
CA VAL A 312 -7.92 19.17 26.69
C VAL A 312 -9.29 18.49 26.66
N ALA A 313 -9.52 17.52 27.54
CA ALA A 313 -10.81 16.83 27.64
C ALA A 313 -11.96 17.77 28.01
N LYS A 314 -11.73 18.73 28.93
CA LYS A 314 -12.71 19.78 29.29
C LYS A 314 -13.04 20.67 28.10
N HIS A 315 -12.04 21.12 27.36
CA HIS A 315 -12.25 21.95 26.17
C HIS A 315 -13.13 21.22 25.16
N MET A 316 -12.78 19.97 24.84
CA MET A 316 -13.57 19.13 23.93
C MET A 316 -14.99 18.86 24.47
N ALA A 317 -15.15 18.67 25.78
CA ALA A 317 -16.45 18.49 26.41
C ALA A 317 -17.34 19.72 26.23
N LYS A 318 -16.81 20.92 26.43
CA LYS A 318 -17.54 22.19 26.25
C LYS A 318 -17.99 22.37 24.81
N ASP A 319 -17.13 22.11 23.83
CA ASP A 319 -17.48 22.21 22.41
C ASP A 319 -18.55 21.18 22.02
N LYS A 320 -18.37 19.93 22.45
CA LYS A 320 -19.37 18.88 22.20
C LYS A 320 -20.70 19.16 22.91
N PHE A 321 -20.67 19.79 24.08
CA PHE A 321 -21.87 20.26 24.73
C PHE A 321 -22.57 21.24 23.80
N LYS A 322 -21.94 22.35 23.42
CA LYS A 322 -22.52 23.38 22.53
C LYS A 322 -23.17 22.81 21.26
N MET A 323 -22.58 21.79 20.64
CA MET A 323 -23.13 21.17 19.41
C MET A 323 -24.37 20.27 19.63
N GLN A 324 -24.64 19.76 20.83
CA GLN A 324 -25.66 18.72 21.08
C GLN A 324 -26.93 19.23 21.78
N THR A 325 -27.45 20.39 21.38
CA THR A 325 -28.62 21.06 22.02
C THR A 325 -29.93 20.25 21.95
N HIS A 326 -30.17 19.50 20.87
CA HIS A 326 -31.41 18.74 20.68
C HIS A 326 -31.44 17.36 21.37
N THR A 327 -30.62 17.15 22.40
CA THR A 327 -30.57 15.89 23.14
C THR A 327 -30.89 16.15 24.61
N PRO A 328 -31.72 15.31 25.27
CA PRO A 328 -31.99 15.45 26.70
C PRO A 328 -30.70 15.47 27.52
N PHE A 329 -30.66 16.29 28.56
CA PHE A 329 -29.43 16.66 29.28
C PHE A 329 -28.63 15.46 29.77
N ALA A 330 -29.26 14.54 30.52
CA ALA A 330 -28.58 13.34 31.03
C ALA A 330 -28.04 12.44 29.88
N LYS A 331 -28.72 12.42 28.72
CA LYS A 331 -28.24 11.70 27.54
C LYS A 331 -27.11 12.44 26.82
N ARG A 332 -27.15 13.77 26.80
CA ARG A 332 -26.10 14.65 26.26
C ARG A 332 -24.79 14.43 27.03
N LEU A 333 -24.83 14.45 28.37
CA LEU A 333 -23.65 14.18 29.20
C LEU A 333 -23.06 12.79 28.93
N ARG A 334 -23.90 11.75 28.89
CA ARG A 334 -23.47 10.38 28.53
C ARG A 334 -22.80 10.33 27.16
N LYS A 335 -23.39 10.97 26.15
CA LYS A 335 -22.82 11.04 24.80
C LYS A 335 -21.47 11.75 24.78
N ILE A 336 -21.29 12.82 25.56
CA ILE A 336 -20.01 13.53 25.66
C ILE A 336 -18.96 12.61 26.28
N LYS A 337 -19.26 11.94 27.41
CA LYS A 337 -18.34 10.96 28.02
C LYS A 337 -17.94 9.87 27.03
N THR A 338 -18.91 9.27 26.33
CA THR A 338 -18.63 8.26 25.29
C THR A 338 -17.79 8.82 24.14
N ALA A 339 -18.02 10.08 23.73
CA ALA A 339 -17.25 10.71 22.68
C ALA A 339 -15.78 10.92 23.10
N LEU A 340 -15.53 11.37 24.33
CA LEU A 340 -14.18 11.52 24.88
C LEU A 340 -13.45 10.17 24.95
N VAL A 341 -14.12 9.12 25.44
CA VAL A 341 -13.55 7.77 25.47
C VAL A 341 -13.21 7.27 24.05
N ARG A 342 -14.10 7.48 23.08
CA ARG A 342 -13.82 7.15 21.67
C ARG A 342 -12.66 7.95 21.07
N LYS A 343 -12.41 9.15 21.59
CA LYS A 343 -11.25 9.97 21.23
C LYS A 343 -9.96 9.54 21.92
N GLY A 344 -10.01 8.57 22.83
CA GLY A 344 -8.84 7.96 23.45
C GLY A 344 -8.53 8.48 24.86
N PHE A 345 -9.43 9.23 25.49
CA PHE A 345 -9.30 9.55 26.91
C PHE A 345 -9.70 8.35 27.78
N ASN A 346 -9.05 8.20 28.93
CA ASN A 346 -9.50 7.23 29.92
C ASN A 346 -10.91 7.61 30.42
N PHE A 347 -11.69 6.62 30.84
CA PHE A 347 -13.04 6.81 31.36
C PHE A 347 -13.07 7.73 32.59
N GLU A 348 -12.08 7.61 33.47
CA GLU A 348 -11.93 8.46 34.66
C GLU A 348 -11.76 9.93 34.27
N ILE A 349 -10.78 10.22 33.42
CA ILE A 349 -10.52 11.59 32.91
C ILE A 349 -11.74 12.13 32.16
N ALA A 350 -12.38 11.32 31.33
CA ALA A 350 -13.59 11.72 30.61
C ALA A 350 -14.75 12.05 31.57
N SER A 351 -14.90 11.28 32.66
CA SER A 351 -15.92 11.52 33.67
C SER A 351 -15.62 12.76 34.48
N GLN A 352 -14.38 12.92 34.93
CA GLN A 352 -13.89 14.08 35.66
C GLN A 352 -14.04 15.36 34.84
N ALA A 353 -13.62 15.35 33.58
CA ALA A 353 -13.74 16.49 32.67
C ALA A 353 -15.19 16.97 32.53
N VAL A 354 -16.15 16.05 32.42
CA VAL A 354 -17.57 16.41 32.30
C VAL A 354 -18.14 16.93 33.61
N ASN A 355 -17.74 16.36 34.75
CA ASN A 355 -18.20 16.80 36.06
C ASN A 355 -17.68 18.21 36.39
N GLU A 356 -16.39 18.47 36.15
CA GLU A 356 -15.75 19.78 36.41
C GLU A 356 -16.17 20.88 35.42
N CYS A 357 -16.87 20.54 34.33
CA CYS A 357 -17.46 21.55 33.45
C CYS A 357 -18.74 22.17 34.05
N HIS A 358 -19.31 21.61 35.12
CA HIS A 358 -20.52 22.09 35.78
C HIS A 358 -21.65 22.46 34.80
N PHE A 359 -21.88 21.62 33.79
CA PHE A 359 -22.91 21.88 32.79
C PHE A 359 -24.28 21.99 33.44
N GLN A 360 -25.06 22.99 33.04
CA GLN A 360 -26.40 23.20 33.56
C GLN A 360 -27.48 22.79 32.55
N PRO A 361 -28.61 22.24 33.03
CA PRO A 361 -29.75 21.94 32.20
C PRO A 361 -30.46 23.22 31.76
N ASP A 362 -30.78 23.31 30.46
CA ASP A 362 -31.76 24.30 29.97
C ASP A 362 -33.16 23.73 30.18
N HIS A 363 -33.86 24.21 31.22
CA HIS A 363 -35.19 23.71 31.61
C HIS A 363 -36.23 23.87 30.49
N SER A 364 -36.23 25.00 29.79
CA SER A 364 -37.16 25.28 28.69
C SER A 364 -36.96 24.30 27.54
N MET A 365 -35.71 24.08 27.14
CA MET A 365 -35.39 23.13 26.08
C MET A 365 -35.67 21.68 26.52
N GLN A 366 -35.44 21.34 27.78
CA GLN A 366 -35.78 20.01 28.30
C GLN A 366 -37.28 19.73 28.26
N LYS A 367 -38.12 20.68 28.68
CA LYS A 367 -39.58 20.55 28.60
C LYS A 367 -40.05 20.39 27.15
N LEU A 368 -39.49 21.17 26.23
CA LEU A 368 -39.78 21.05 24.79
C LEU A 368 -39.44 19.66 24.25
N LEU A 369 -38.25 19.14 24.58
CA LEU A 369 -37.82 17.80 24.16
C LEU A 369 -38.68 16.71 24.78
N LEU A 370 -39.05 16.83 26.05
CA LEU A 370 -39.91 15.89 26.75
C LEU A 370 -41.26 15.79 26.06
N ASN A 371 -41.96 16.91 25.85
CA ASN A 371 -43.25 16.96 25.18
C ASN A 371 -43.19 16.35 23.77
N LYS A 372 -42.13 16.66 23.01
CA LYS A 372 -41.88 16.08 21.69
C LYS A 372 -41.77 14.54 21.75
N TYR A 373 -40.95 14.01 22.66
CA TYR A 373 -40.76 12.56 22.78
C TYR A 373 -41.96 11.85 23.39
N THR A 374 -42.70 12.49 24.30
CA THR A 374 -43.97 11.98 24.87
C THR A 374 -45.00 11.81 23.77
N ARG A 375 -45.24 12.85 22.95
CA ARG A 375 -46.14 12.76 21.78
C ARG A 375 -45.70 11.65 20.81
N GLN A 376 -44.39 11.53 20.55
CA GLN A 376 -43.85 10.46 19.72
C GLN A 376 -44.12 9.07 20.30
N ALA A 377 -43.97 8.89 21.61
CA ALA A 377 -44.18 7.63 22.29
C ALA A 377 -45.66 7.23 22.27
N PHE A 378 -46.58 8.16 22.58
CA PHE A 378 -48.02 7.92 22.48
C PHE A 378 -48.47 7.61 21.06
N ARG A 379 -47.96 8.31 20.05
CA ARG A 379 -48.26 7.98 18.64
C ARG A 379 -47.85 6.56 18.28
N ARG A 380 -46.73 6.08 18.83
CA ARG A 380 -46.16 4.75 18.51
C ARG A 380 -46.83 3.61 19.28
N TYR A 381 -47.07 3.80 20.57
CA TYR A 381 -47.51 2.73 21.47
C TYR A 381 -48.98 2.89 21.91
N GLY A 382 -49.49 4.12 21.92
CA GLY A 382 -50.84 4.44 22.39
C GLY A 382 -51.97 3.97 21.47
N ARG A 383 -51.70 3.63 20.20
CA ARG A 383 -52.72 3.05 19.29
C ARG A 383 -53.29 1.72 19.77
N LYS A 384 -52.54 0.98 20.59
CA LYS A 384 -52.94 -0.33 21.12
C LYS A 384 -53.51 -0.24 22.53
N LEU A 385 -53.77 0.98 23.02
CA LEU A 385 -54.19 1.22 24.39
C LEU A 385 -55.62 0.73 24.61
N THR A 386 -55.77 -0.35 25.38
CA THR A 386 -57.06 -0.87 25.87
C THR A 386 -57.06 -0.87 27.40
N PRO A 387 -58.24 -0.87 28.06
CA PRO A 387 -58.33 -0.91 29.52
C PRO A 387 -57.51 -2.06 30.13
N ASN A 388 -57.59 -3.26 29.54
CA ASN A 388 -56.89 -4.46 30.02
C ASN A 388 -55.35 -4.39 29.84
N ASN A 389 -54.84 -3.58 28.91
CA ASN A 389 -53.41 -3.48 28.59
C ASN A 389 -52.77 -2.14 29.01
N ARG A 390 -53.50 -1.30 29.76
CA ARG A 390 -53.08 0.08 30.11
C ARG A 390 -51.72 0.12 30.79
N TYR A 391 -51.53 -0.71 31.82
CA TYR A 391 -50.28 -0.79 32.57
C TYR A 391 -49.08 -1.16 31.67
N GLN A 392 -49.23 -2.21 30.86
CA GLN A 392 -48.15 -2.70 29.99
C GLN A 392 -47.72 -1.65 28.95
N ILE A 393 -48.68 -0.91 28.39
CA ILE A 393 -48.42 0.13 27.39
C ILE A 393 -47.79 1.36 28.02
N ASN A 394 -48.27 1.79 29.19
CA ASN A 394 -47.64 2.87 29.95
C ASN A 394 -46.19 2.51 30.29
N MET A 395 -45.91 1.28 30.71
CA MET A 395 -44.54 0.82 30.94
C MET A 395 -43.67 0.86 29.67
N LYS A 396 -44.23 0.51 28.50
CA LYS A 396 -43.50 0.65 27.21
C LYS A 396 -43.17 2.11 26.90
N ILE A 397 -44.08 3.04 27.20
CA ILE A 397 -43.87 4.47 27.01
C ILE A 397 -42.82 5.00 27.99
N LYS A 398 -42.94 4.69 29.29
CA LYS A 398 -41.96 5.07 30.32
C LYS A 398 -40.56 4.58 29.97
N ARG A 399 -40.40 3.30 29.59
CA ARG A 399 -39.11 2.74 29.12
C ARG A 399 -38.56 3.47 27.89
N PHE A 400 -39.43 3.86 26.95
CA PHE A 400 -39.02 4.61 25.77
C PHE A 400 -38.44 5.97 26.16
N LEU A 401 -39.14 6.73 27.01
CA LEU A 401 -38.71 8.05 27.47
C LEU A 401 -37.45 7.97 28.35
N TYR A 402 -37.37 6.97 29.24
CA TYR A 402 -36.17 6.71 30.03
C TYR A 402 -34.93 6.45 29.15
N ARG A 403 -35.09 5.66 28.07
CA ARG A 403 -34.02 5.46 27.06
C ARG A 403 -33.69 6.72 26.25
N LYS A 404 -34.61 7.69 26.17
CA LYS A 404 -34.32 9.03 25.62
C LYS A 404 -33.55 9.90 26.62
N GLY A 405 -33.55 9.54 27.90
CA GLY A 405 -32.70 10.10 28.94
C GLY A 405 -33.40 11.11 29.84
N PHE A 406 -34.70 10.95 30.03
CA PHE A 406 -35.48 11.64 31.05
C PHE A 406 -35.55 10.79 32.32
N ASP A 407 -35.76 11.46 33.45
CA ASP A 407 -35.93 10.82 34.74
C ASP A 407 -37.37 10.31 34.92
N PHE A 408 -37.58 9.30 35.77
CA PHE A 408 -38.91 8.71 35.98
C PHE A 408 -39.93 9.72 36.52
N ASP A 409 -39.53 10.64 37.39
CA ASP A 409 -40.45 11.62 37.98
C ASP A 409 -40.96 12.59 36.89
N THR A 410 -40.04 13.10 36.07
CA THR A 410 -40.38 13.98 34.93
C THR A 410 -41.22 13.27 33.87
N ILE A 411 -41.01 11.96 33.69
CA ILE A 411 -41.78 11.14 32.76
C ILE A 411 -43.22 11.00 33.27
N ASP A 412 -43.40 10.76 34.55
CA ASP A 412 -44.72 10.51 35.14
C ASP A 412 -45.58 11.78 35.09
N GLN A 413 -45.00 12.93 35.45
CA GLN A 413 -45.62 14.24 35.27
C GLN A 413 -46.05 14.50 33.81
N ALA A 414 -45.14 14.26 32.85
CA ALA A 414 -45.47 14.46 31.44
C ALA A 414 -46.52 13.47 30.90
N MET A 415 -46.61 12.28 31.48
CA MET A 415 -47.64 11.29 31.13
C MET A 415 -49.02 11.69 31.63
N GLU A 416 -49.09 12.30 32.82
CA GLU A 416 -50.32 12.84 33.41
C GLU A 416 -50.79 14.09 32.64
N GLU A 417 -49.90 15.06 32.41
CA GLU A 417 -50.18 16.27 31.62
C GLU A 417 -50.71 15.90 30.21
N TYR A 418 -50.14 14.87 29.58
CA TYR A 418 -50.58 14.42 28.26
C TYR A 418 -51.94 13.72 28.28
N GLN A 419 -52.32 13.04 29.38
CA GLN A 419 -53.62 12.38 29.53
C GLN A 419 -54.73 13.37 29.89
N GLN A 420 -54.41 14.44 30.62
CA GLN A 420 -55.35 15.50 30.99
C GLN A 420 -55.68 16.44 29.83
N ASN A 421 -54.71 16.71 28.93
CA ASN A 421 -54.89 17.59 27.76
C ASN A 421 -55.48 16.87 26.52
N LYS A 422 -56.15 15.73 26.71
CA LYS A 422 -56.62 14.85 25.65
C LYS A 422 -58.10 14.61 25.79
#